data_AF-A0A923WZ94-F1
#
_entry.id   AF-A0A923WZ94-F1
#
_cell.length_a   1.000
_cell.length_b   1.000
_cell.length_c   1.000
_cell.angle_alpha   90.00
_cell.angle_beta   90.00
_cell.angle_gamma   90.00
#
_symmetry.space_group_name_H-M   'P 1'
#
loop_
_entity.id
_entity.type
_entity.pdbx_description
1 polymer ?
#
loop_
_entity_poly.entity_id
_entity_poly.type
_entity_poly.pdbx_seq_one_letter_code
_entity_poly.pdbx_strand_id
1 'polypeptide(L)'
;MKIEMPKLNCALLHNSKWWMLSPILLSLMIASIFYPGFMSYDSLHALRSARIGVTDSMWPPMVSYVWRGVDFISTNPAAMHLAQLILLLSSLFYIIYFFTKRFSSATLFLLLYLLFPVILGTTAVIWKDVLMAAFFFFSFALLLFAQSKNKSILIYGVLSLLMIFVATCLRHNAITASVPLIYYATYVTISSFFNSFKKIFINTCIFGSLFLGLIFYGKVALDHYSLPSLKPLPSSTATFMQLVRVLDIAGASICTGENLFGGTAPGLTLAEISKGYEPKHINLSQSLIDRVALSPELDKVWLSVAVSHPICILTNKILLTKYMIGAHQGTQFSITH
;
A
#
# COMPACT_ATOMS: atom_id res chain seq x y z
N MET A 1 0.91 -32.90 -15.83
CA MET A 1 0.92 -33.06 -14.35
C MET A 1 -0.30 -32.32 -13.80
N LYS A 2 -1.42 -33.03 -13.55
CA LYS A 2 -2.56 -32.45 -12.82
C LYS A 2 -2.09 -32.27 -11.38
N ILE A 3 -1.87 -31.03 -10.96
CA ILE A 3 -1.77 -30.73 -9.53
C ILE A 3 -3.18 -30.96 -9.00
N GLU A 4 -3.47 -32.17 -8.52
CA GLU A 4 -4.69 -32.44 -7.79
C GLU A 4 -4.59 -31.71 -6.45
N MET A 5 -5.09 -30.47 -6.44
CA MET A 5 -5.31 -29.77 -5.18
C MET A 5 -6.31 -30.58 -4.35
N PRO A 6 -6.05 -30.79 -3.07
CA PRO A 6 -6.84 -31.69 -2.24
C PRO A 6 -8.31 -31.28 -2.29
N LYS A 7 -9.17 -32.20 -2.75
CA LYS A 7 -10.62 -32.02 -2.75
C LYS A 7 -11.05 -31.72 -1.32
N LEU A 8 -11.65 -30.55 -1.12
CA LEU A 8 -12.14 -30.15 0.19
C LEU A 8 -13.29 -31.07 0.60
N ASN A 9 -13.09 -31.87 1.64
CA ASN A 9 -14.21 -32.47 2.36
C ASN A 9 -14.98 -31.33 3.04
N CYS A 10 -16.09 -30.93 2.41
CA CYS A 10 -17.01 -29.88 2.86
C CYS A 10 -17.54 -30.12 4.28
N ALA A 11 -17.44 -31.36 4.79
CA ALA A 11 -17.86 -31.77 6.12
C ALA A 11 -17.06 -31.13 7.27
N LEU A 12 -15.80 -30.72 7.07
CA LEU A 12 -14.98 -30.14 8.15
C LEU A 12 -15.27 -28.67 8.43
N LEU A 13 -15.88 -27.93 7.49
CA LEU A 13 -16.29 -26.54 7.71
C LEU A 13 -17.58 -26.45 8.54
N HIS A 14 -18.34 -27.54 8.68
CA HIS A 14 -19.70 -27.48 9.20
C HIS A 14 -19.81 -27.66 10.73
N ASN A 15 -18.74 -28.09 11.41
CA ASN A 15 -18.85 -28.54 12.80
C ASN A 15 -18.04 -27.76 13.85
N SER A 16 -17.49 -26.59 13.52
CA SER A 16 -16.83 -25.75 14.52
C SER A 16 -17.11 -24.29 14.26
N LYS A 17 -18.12 -23.72 14.93
CA LYS A 17 -18.36 -22.26 15.00
C LYS A 17 -17.15 -21.50 15.58
N TRP A 18 -16.14 -22.21 16.07
CA TRP A 18 -14.97 -21.69 16.78
C TRP A 18 -13.82 -21.29 15.87
N TRP A 19 -13.87 -21.51 14.55
CA TRP A 19 -12.76 -21.18 13.65
C TRP A 19 -12.42 -19.67 13.63
N MET A 20 -13.40 -18.79 13.91
CA MET A 20 -13.15 -17.35 14.03
C MET A 20 -12.77 -16.91 15.46
N LEU A 21 -12.87 -17.79 16.46
CA LEU A 21 -12.66 -17.40 17.86
C LEU A 21 -11.22 -16.93 18.11
N SER A 22 -10.23 -17.71 17.68
CA SER A 22 -8.80 -17.37 17.88
C SER A 22 -8.40 -16.01 17.28
N PRO A 23 -8.63 -15.72 15.98
CA PRO A 23 -8.25 -14.43 15.43
C PRO A 23 -9.01 -13.25 16.05
N ILE A 24 -10.29 -13.43 16.41
CA ILE A 24 -11.06 -12.37 17.10
C ILE A 24 -10.51 -12.11 18.50
N LEU A 25 -10.26 -13.15 19.29
CA LEU A 25 -9.71 -13.01 20.64
C LEU A 25 -8.31 -12.36 20.62
N LEU A 26 -7.45 -12.76 19.68
CA LEU A 26 -6.14 -12.14 19.51
C LEU A 26 -6.26 -10.67 19.06
N SER A 27 -7.19 -10.36 18.16
CA SER A 27 -7.46 -8.97 17.74
C SER A 27 -7.91 -8.12 18.92
N LEU A 28 -8.83 -8.63 19.75
CA LEU A 28 -9.29 -7.96 20.95
C LEU A 28 -8.16 -7.77 21.95
N MET A 29 -7.34 -8.81 22.20
CA MET A 29 -6.20 -8.74 23.11
C MET A 29 -5.22 -7.63 22.69
N ILE A 30 -4.83 -7.59 21.41
CA ILE A 30 -3.93 -6.55 20.88
C ILE A 30 -4.59 -5.18 20.98
N ALA A 31 -5.85 -5.04 20.55
CA ALA A 31 -6.58 -3.78 20.63
C ALA A 31 -6.75 -3.27 22.07
N SER A 32 -6.88 -4.16 23.05
CA SER A 32 -6.91 -3.81 24.47
C SER A 32 -5.55 -3.37 25.00
N ILE A 33 -4.46 -4.07 24.65
CA ILE A 33 -3.10 -3.71 25.06
C ILE A 33 -2.69 -2.34 24.53
N PHE A 34 -3.03 -2.05 23.27
CA PHE A 34 -2.64 -0.81 22.60
C PHE A 34 -3.76 0.22 22.52
N TYR A 35 -4.81 0.11 23.35
CA TYR A 35 -6.00 0.97 23.27
C TYR A 35 -5.65 2.48 23.30
N PRO A 36 -6.24 3.33 22.43
CA PRO A 36 -7.24 3.05 21.38
C PRO A 36 -6.63 2.68 20.01
N GLY A 37 -5.39 2.23 19.98
CA GLY A 37 -4.55 2.07 18.81
C GLY A 37 -3.62 3.27 18.66
N PHE A 38 -2.35 3.02 18.35
CA PHE A 38 -1.42 4.12 18.11
C PHE A 38 -1.77 4.84 16.81
N MET A 39 -1.73 6.17 16.83
CA MET A 39 -2.03 7.02 15.68
C MET A 39 -0.79 7.83 15.30
N SER A 40 -0.29 7.62 14.08
CA SER A 40 0.74 8.50 13.50
C SER A 40 0.09 9.70 12.81
N TYR A 41 0.91 10.61 12.30
CA TYR A 41 0.45 11.73 11.46
C TYR A 41 -0.46 11.23 10.31
N ASP A 42 -0.04 10.19 9.59
CA ASP A 42 -0.85 9.54 8.54
C ASP A 42 -2.22 9.08 9.03
N SER A 43 -2.30 8.47 10.22
CA SER A 43 -3.56 7.99 10.81
C SER A 43 -4.48 9.16 11.15
N LEU A 44 -3.92 10.21 11.75
CA LEU A 44 -4.65 11.42 12.13
C LEU A 44 -5.16 12.18 10.91
N HIS A 45 -4.32 12.31 9.87
CA HIS A 45 -4.70 12.93 8.61
C HIS A 45 -5.85 12.15 7.95
N ALA A 46 -5.74 10.83 7.85
CA ALA A 46 -6.80 9.98 7.28
C ALA A 46 -8.11 10.07 8.08
N LEU A 47 -8.05 10.04 9.42
CA LEU A 47 -9.25 10.18 10.26
C LEU A 47 -9.87 11.58 10.15
N ARG A 48 -9.04 12.63 10.10
CA ARG A 48 -9.52 13.99 9.88
C ARG A 48 -10.27 14.07 8.55
N SER A 49 -9.66 13.60 7.46
CA SER A 49 -10.29 13.58 6.13
C SER A 49 -11.53 12.68 6.07
N ALA A 50 -11.60 11.61 6.86
CA ALA A 50 -12.81 10.79 6.98
C ALA A 50 -13.99 11.60 7.53
N ARG A 51 -13.74 12.52 8.47
CA ARG A 51 -14.76 13.33 9.15
C ARG A 51 -15.11 14.64 8.44
N ILE A 52 -14.11 15.36 7.96
CA ILE A 52 -14.30 16.70 7.34
C ILE A 52 -14.32 16.66 5.81
N GLY A 53 -14.08 15.49 5.21
CA GLY A 53 -13.94 15.32 3.78
C GLY A 53 -12.48 15.32 3.31
N VAL A 54 -12.25 14.66 2.17
CA VAL A 54 -10.96 14.62 1.48
C VAL A 54 -10.79 15.92 0.70
N THR A 55 -9.68 16.62 0.93
CA THR A 55 -9.43 17.97 0.42
C THR A 55 -8.31 18.07 -0.62
N ASP A 56 -7.44 17.06 -0.68
CA ASP A 56 -6.31 17.02 -1.61
C ASP A 56 -6.04 15.57 -2.04
N SER A 57 -5.18 15.43 -3.06
CA SER A 57 -4.77 14.16 -3.66
C SER A 57 -3.34 13.77 -3.30
N MET A 58 -2.70 14.43 -2.32
CA MET A 58 -1.33 14.09 -1.92
C MET A 58 -1.23 12.64 -1.44
N TRP A 59 -2.29 12.16 -0.78
CA TRP A 59 -2.41 10.80 -0.29
C TRP A 59 -3.61 10.11 -0.95
N PRO A 60 -3.51 8.79 -1.22
CA PRO A 60 -4.65 8.04 -1.74
C PRO A 60 -5.86 8.15 -0.82
N PRO A 61 -7.01 8.62 -1.30
CA PRO A 61 -8.13 9.01 -0.44
C PRO A 61 -8.94 7.83 0.09
N MET A 62 -8.75 6.63 -0.47
CA MET A 62 -9.50 5.43 -0.08
C MET A 62 -9.39 5.12 1.41
N VAL A 63 -8.23 5.37 2.04
CA VAL A 63 -8.06 5.12 3.47
C VAL A 63 -9.06 5.93 4.30
N SER A 64 -9.26 7.19 3.95
CA SER A 64 -10.21 8.09 4.59
C SER A 64 -11.66 7.64 4.36
N TYR A 65 -11.98 7.08 3.19
CA TYR A 65 -13.32 6.55 2.92
C TYR A 65 -13.61 5.25 3.67
N VAL A 66 -12.64 4.34 3.76
CA VAL A 66 -12.76 3.12 4.58
C VAL A 66 -12.97 3.53 6.05
N TRP A 67 -12.17 4.47 6.55
CA TRP A 67 -12.32 4.95 7.93
C TRP A 67 -13.61 5.72 8.17
N ARG A 68 -14.13 6.47 7.20
CA ARG A 68 -15.46 7.07 7.31
C ARG A 68 -16.54 5.99 7.52
N GLY A 69 -16.41 4.86 6.82
CA GLY A 69 -17.29 3.70 7.02
C GLY A 69 -17.25 3.14 8.44
N VAL A 70 -16.06 3.04 9.03
CA VAL A 70 -15.90 2.58 10.43
C VAL A 70 -16.35 3.66 11.42
N ASP A 71 -16.07 4.93 11.15
CA ASP A 71 -16.44 6.09 11.98
C ASP A 71 -17.96 6.24 12.13
N PHE A 72 -18.75 5.79 11.13
CA PHE A 72 -20.21 5.69 11.24
C PHE A 72 -20.69 4.68 12.29
N ILE A 73 -19.90 3.64 12.56
CA ILE A 73 -20.22 2.64 13.60
C ILE A 73 -19.73 3.14 14.96
N SER A 74 -18.51 3.68 15.01
CA SER A 74 -17.94 4.26 16.21
C SER A 74 -16.89 5.31 15.88
N THR A 75 -17.00 6.48 16.50
CA THR A 75 -16.03 7.57 16.37
C THR A 75 -14.74 7.34 17.17
N ASN A 76 -14.62 6.22 17.89
CA ASN A 76 -13.43 5.90 18.64
C ASN A 76 -12.36 5.26 17.72
N PRO A 77 -11.12 5.75 17.68
CA PRO A 77 -10.03 5.13 16.90
C PRO A 77 -9.82 3.63 17.18
N ALA A 78 -10.20 3.16 18.37
CA ALA A 78 -10.17 1.74 18.72
C ALA A 78 -10.99 0.87 17.75
N ALA A 79 -12.08 1.40 17.19
CA ALA A 79 -12.87 0.68 16.19
C ALA A 79 -12.10 0.52 14.88
N MET A 80 -11.34 1.53 14.44
CA MET A 80 -10.47 1.43 13.27
C MET A 80 -9.36 0.40 13.51
N HIS A 81 -8.72 0.45 14.69
CA HIS A 81 -7.68 -0.51 15.08
C HIS A 81 -8.21 -1.94 15.11
N LEU A 82 -9.34 -2.15 15.77
CA LEU A 82 -9.95 -3.47 15.87
C LEU A 82 -10.41 -3.99 14.49
N ALA A 83 -10.98 -3.13 13.64
CA ALA A 83 -11.43 -3.52 12.30
C ALA A 83 -10.26 -4.01 11.42
N GLN A 84 -9.12 -3.31 11.41
CA GLN A 84 -7.94 -3.77 10.66
C GLN A 84 -7.40 -5.09 11.20
N LEU A 85 -7.36 -5.27 12.53
CA LEU A 85 -6.82 -6.47 13.16
C LEU A 85 -7.70 -7.68 12.87
N ILE A 86 -9.02 -7.54 13.02
CA ILE A 86 -9.96 -8.62 12.71
C ILE A 86 -9.82 -9.03 11.26
N LEU A 87 -9.77 -8.08 10.32
CA LEU A 87 -9.62 -8.39 8.90
C LEU A 87 -8.29 -9.10 8.62
N LEU A 88 -7.17 -8.59 9.16
CA LEU A 88 -5.84 -9.14 8.94
C LEU A 88 -5.70 -10.55 9.54
N LEU A 89 -5.94 -10.67 10.85
CA LEU A 89 -5.69 -11.91 11.58
C LEU A 89 -6.67 -13.00 11.17
N SER A 90 -7.94 -12.67 10.88
CA SER A 90 -8.91 -13.67 10.39
C SER A 90 -8.53 -14.18 9.00
N SER A 91 -8.01 -13.31 8.13
CA SER A 91 -7.56 -13.69 6.79
C SER A 91 -6.35 -14.62 6.86
N LEU A 92 -5.31 -14.24 7.62
CA LEU A 92 -4.12 -15.06 7.82
C LEU A 92 -4.47 -16.41 8.46
N PHE A 93 -5.32 -16.39 9.50
CA PHE A 93 -5.81 -17.60 10.14
C PHE A 93 -6.46 -18.54 9.14
N TYR A 94 -7.39 -18.01 8.32
CA TYR A 94 -8.11 -18.81 7.34
C TYR A 94 -7.18 -19.39 6.28
N ILE A 95 -6.19 -18.63 5.80
CA ILE A 95 -5.19 -19.11 4.83
C ILE A 95 -4.42 -20.30 5.40
N ILE A 96 -3.88 -20.17 6.61
CA ILE A 96 -3.11 -21.26 7.24
C ILE A 96 -4.01 -22.45 7.55
N TYR A 97 -5.21 -22.22 8.05
CA TYR A 97 -6.20 -23.27 8.28
C TYR A 97 -6.56 -23.98 6.96
N PHE A 98 -6.69 -23.26 5.86
CA PHE A 98 -7.00 -23.84 4.56
C PHE A 98 -5.92 -24.84 4.12
N PHE A 99 -4.64 -24.53 4.31
CA PHE A 99 -3.55 -25.45 3.91
C PHE A 99 -3.29 -26.56 4.92
N THR A 100 -3.36 -26.27 6.21
CA THR A 100 -3.02 -27.24 7.28
C THR A 100 -4.18 -28.11 7.70
N LYS A 101 -5.42 -27.64 7.50
CA LYS A 101 -6.68 -28.20 8.02
C LYS A 101 -6.69 -28.37 9.55
N ARG A 102 -5.78 -27.71 10.26
CA ARG A 102 -5.59 -27.82 11.71
C ARG A 102 -5.75 -26.47 12.36
N PHE A 103 -6.75 -26.36 13.24
CA PHE A 103 -6.99 -25.15 14.03
C PHE A 103 -5.75 -24.77 14.85
N SER A 104 -5.13 -25.74 15.53
CA SER A 104 -3.92 -25.52 16.34
C SER A 104 -2.75 -24.95 15.54
N SER A 105 -2.52 -25.43 14.31
CA SER A 105 -1.48 -24.90 13.43
C SER A 105 -1.73 -23.46 13.02
N ALA A 106 -2.98 -23.10 12.69
CA ALA A 106 -3.35 -21.73 12.36
C ALA A 106 -3.23 -20.78 13.56
N THR A 107 -3.66 -21.21 14.75
CA THR A 107 -3.50 -20.43 16.00
C THR A 107 -2.02 -20.27 16.36
N LEU A 108 -1.23 -21.35 16.31
CA LEU A 108 0.21 -21.30 16.58
C LEU A 108 0.92 -20.36 15.61
N PHE A 109 0.57 -20.40 14.32
CA PHE A 109 1.11 -19.45 13.34
C PHE A 109 0.84 -18.01 13.74
N LEU A 110 -0.40 -17.66 14.12
CA LEU A 110 -0.71 -16.29 14.54
C LEU A 110 0.09 -15.86 15.77
N LEU A 111 0.24 -16.75 16.76
CA LEU A 111 1.05 -16.46 17.94
C LEU A 111 2.51 -16.19 17.55
N LEU A 112 3.11 -17.09 16.75
CA LEU A 112 4.49 -16.91 16.28
C LEU A 112 4.65 -15.65 15.42
N TYR A 113 3.68 -15.36 14.55
CA TYR A 113 3.64 -14.15 13.71
C TYR A 113 3.67 -12.88 14.57
N LEU A 114 2.88 -12.85 15.64
CA LEU A 114 2.79 -11.71 16.56
C LEU A 114 3.97 -11.60 17.55
N LEU A 115 4.78 -12.64 17.73
CA LEU A 115 5.98 -12.58 18.58
C LEU A 115 7.11 -11.75 17.95
N PHE A 116 7.09 -11.53 16.63
CA PHE A 116 8.08 -10.69 15.98
C PHE A 116 7.82 -9.21 16.29
N PRO A 117 8.77 -8.48 16.92
CA PRO A 117 8.53 -7.10 17.36
C PRO A 117 8.12 -6.15 16.24
N VAL A 118 8.65 -6.34 15.03
CA VAL A 118 8.28 -5.53 13.85
C VAL A 118 6.81 -5.74 13.47
N ILE A 119 6.33 -6.98 13.54
CA ILE A 119 4.94 -7.32 13.27
C ILE A 119 4.04 -6.80 14.39
N LEU A 120 4.40 -7.04 15.65
CA LEU A 120 3.62 -6.53 16.78
C LEU A 120 3.52 -5.00 16.74
N GLY A 121 4.65 -4.32 16.53
CA GLY A 121 4.72 -2.86 16.42
C GLY A 121 3.87 -2.33 15.27
N THR A 122 3.94 -2.93 14.08
CA THR A 122 3.09 -2.52 12.94
C THR A 122 1.60 -2.76 13.24
N THR A 123 1.23 -3.89 13.83
CA THR A 123 -0.18 -4.19 14.18
C THR A 123 -0.73 -3.33 15.32
N ALA A 124 0.12 -2.73 16.16
CA ALA A 124 -0.28 -1.80 17.20
C ALA A 124 -0.72 -0.42 16.66
N VAL A 125 -0.32 -0.09 15.43
CA VAL A 125 -0.54 1.22 14.81
C VAL A 125 -1.68 1.16 13.78
N ILE A 126 -2.49 2.22 13.70
CA ILE A 126 -3.54 2.39 12.69
C ILE A 126 -2.92 2.85 11.36
N TRP A 127 -2.27 1.92 10.65
CA TRP A 127 -1.60 2.21 9.39
C TRP A 127 -2.34 1.69 8.17
N LYS A 128 -2.37 2.53 7.12
CA LYS A 128 -2.89 2.17 5.79
C LYS A 128 -2.14 0.99 5.16
N ASP A 129 -0.87 0.75 5.53
CA ASP A 129 -0.12 -0.44 5.11
C ASP A 129 -0.72 -1.74 5.64
N VAL A 130 -1.03 -1.75 6.93
CA VAL A 130 -1.59 -2.91 7.61
C VAL A 130 -2.98 -3.19 7.08
N LEU A 131 -3.78 -2.12 6.87
CA LEU A 131 -5.09 -2.22 6.23
C LEU A 131 -5.00 -2.73 4.78
N MET A 132 -4.05 -2.23 3.98
CA MET A 132 -3.80 -2.70 2.62
C MET A 132 -3.46 -4.19 2.60
N ALA A 133 -2.53 -4.62 3.46
CA ALA A 133 -2.17 -6.02 3.59
C ALA A 133 -3.39 -6.86 4.02
N ALA A 134 -4.20 -6.37 4.96
CA ALA A 134 -5.42 -7.04 5.41
C ALA A 134 -6.40 -7.30 4.25
N PHE A 135 -6.66 -6.31 3.40
CA PHE A 135 -7.52 -6.48 2.22
C PHE A 135 -6.94 -7.44 1.17
N PHE A 136 -5.63 -7.42 0.94
CA PHE A 136 -4.99 -8.39 0.04
C PHE A 136 -5.07 -9.82 0.58
N PHE A 137 -4.76 -10.04 1.86
CA PHE A 137 -4.89 -11.35 2.49
C PHE A 137 -6.35 -11.81 2.51
N PHE A 138 -7.29 -10.91 2.77
CA PHE A 138 -8.71 -11.23 2.73
C PHE A 138 -9.15 -11.64 1.32
N SER A 139 -8.69 -10.93 0.29
CA SER A 139 -8.91 -11.32 -1.10
C SER A 139 -8.39 -12.72 -1.41
N PHE A 140 -7.17 -13.04 -0.96
CA PHE A 140 -6.59 -14.37 -1.14
C PHE A 140 -7.38 -15.44 -0.38
N ALA A 141 -7.78 -15.18 0.86
CA ALA A 141 -8.63 -16.05 1.67
C ALA A 141 -9.97 -16.34 0.97
N LEU A 142 -10.61 -15.32 0.36
CA LEU A 142 -11.85 -15.48 -0.40
C LEU A 142 -11.66 -16.42 -1.60
N LEU A 143 -10.55 -16.32 -2.33
CA LEU A 143 -10.26 -17.21 -3.46
C LEU A 143 -10.05 -18.67 -3.02
N LEU A 144 -9.34 -18.89 -1.92
CA LEU A 144 -9.17 -20.22 -1.33
C LEU A 144 -10.52 -20.78 -0.86
N PHE A 145 -11.37 -19.95 -0.25
CA PHE A 145 -12.73 -20.34 0.11
C PHE A 145 -13.57 -20.70 -1.12
N ALA A 146 -13.47 -19.91 -2.19
CA ALA A 146 -14.20 -20.14 -3.43
C ALA A 146 -13.89 -21.51 -4.05
N GLN A 147 -12.61 -21.88 -4.09
CA GLN A 147 -12.14 -23.19 -4.56
C GLN A 147 -12.75 -24.36 -3.77
N SER A 148 -13.10 -24.14 -2.49
CA SER A 148 -13.71 -25.18 -1.66
C SER A 148 -15.19 -25.42 -1.92
N LYS A 149 -15.92 -24.43 -2.45
CA LYS A 149 -17.38 -24.47 -2.60
C LYS A 149 -17.85 -24.64 -4.04
N ASN A 150 -16.99 -24.37 -5.02
CA ASN A 150 -17.18 -24.47 -6.49
C ASN A 150 -18.39 -23.68 -7.05
N LYS A 151 -19.61 -23.84 -6.52
CA LYS A 151 -20.86 -23.18 -6.94
C LYS A 151 -20.89 -21.66 -6.77
N SER A 152 -19.97 -21.08 -6.00
CA SER A 152 -19.93 -19.64 -5.70
C SER A 152 -18.63 -18.97 -6.17
N ILE A 153 -17.88 -19.63 -7.05
CA ILE A 153 -16.56 -19.16 -7.51
C ILE A 153 -16.61 -17.76 -8.12
N LEU A 154 -17.65 -17.44 -8.89
CA LEU A 154 -17.85 -16.12 -9.49
C LEU A 154 -18.08 -15.03 -8.44
N ILE A 155 -18.95 -15.30 -7.45
CA ILE A 155 -19.28 -14.32 -6.39
C ILE A 155 -18.03 -13.98 -5.58
N TYR A 156 -17.30 -15.01 -5.15
CA TYR A 156 -16.07 -14.81 -4.38
C TYR A 156 -14.93 -14.26 -5.23
N GLY A 157 -14.88 -14.57 -6.53
CA GLY A 157 -13.94 -13.96 -7.48
C GLY A 157 -14.18 -12.45 -7.64
N VAL A 158 -15.43 -12.03 -7.81
CA VAL A 158 -15.80 -10.60 -7.87
C VAL A 158 -15.51 -9.91 -6.55
N LEU A 159 -15.86 -10.53 -5.41
CA LEU A 159 -15.55 -9.96 -4.10
C LEU A 159 -14.04 -9.84 -3.88
N SER A 160 -13.26 -10.85 -4.30
CA SER A 160 -11.80 -10.83 -4.27
C SER A 160 -11.23 -9.67 -5.10
N LEU A 161 -11.73 -9.45 -6.32
CA LEU A 161 -11.35 -8.31 -7.17
C LEU A 161 -11.70 -6.97 -6.52
N LEU A 162 -12.86 -6.86 -5.86
CA LEU A 162 -13.25 -5.67 -5.10
C LEU A 162 -12.28 -5.41 -3.93
N MET A 163 -11.90 -6.44 -3.17
CA MET A 163 -10.93 -6.29 -2.08
C MET A 163 -9.55 -5.89 -2.60
N ILE A 164 -9.11 -6.44 -3.74
CA ILE A 164 -7.87 -6.02 -4.41
C ILE A 164 -7.96 -4.56 -4.85
N PHE A 165 -9.10 -4.13 -5.41
CA PHE A 165 -9.32 -2.74 -5.81
C PHE A 165 -9.18 -1.79 -4.62
N VAL A 166 -9.88 -2.08 -3.51
CA VAL A 166 -9.77 -1.29 -2.28
C VAL A 166 -8.31 -1.22 -1.80
N ALA A 167 -7.63 -2.37 -1.69
CA ALA A 167 -6.21 -2.41 -1.30
C ALA A 167 -5.32 -1.57 -2.24
N THR A 168 -5.54 -1.64 -3.55
CA THR A 168 -4.78 -0.89 -4.56
C THR A 168 -4.97 0.62 -4.43
N CYS A 169 -6.15 1.04 -3.96
CA CYS A 169 -6.47 2.46 -3.73
C CYS A 169 -5.97 2.97 -2.36
N LEU A 170 -5.52 2.10 -1.45
CA LEU A 170 -4.99 2.53 -0.15
C LEU A 170 -3.55 3.08 -0.25
N ARG A 171 -2.78 2.65 -1.26
CA ARG A 171 -1.41 3.13 -1.51
C ARG A 171 -1.03 3.16 -2.99
N HIS A 172 -0.15 4.10 -3.37
CA HIS A 172 0.36 4.16 -4.74
C HIS A 172 1.20 2.92 -5.10
N ASN A 173 2.01 2.40 -4.18
CA ASN A 173 2.89 1.23 -4.40
C ASN A 173 2.17 -0.13 -4.33
N ALA A 174 0.90 -0.15 -3.91
CA ALA A 174 0.09 -1.37 -3.76
C ALA A 174 -0.04 -2.17 -5.06
N ILE A 175 0.09 -1.50 -6.23
CA ILE A 175 -0.01 -2.09 -7.57
C ILE A 175 0.91 -3.31 -7.73
N THR A 176 2.10 -3.26 -7.13
CA THR A 176 3.07 -4.35 -7.18
C THR A 176 2.52 -5.67 -6.63
N ALA A 177 1.77 -5.61 -5.52
CA ALA A 177 1.09 -6.77 -4.94
C ALA A 177 -0.24 -7.10 -5.64
N SER A 178 -0.92 -6.10 -6.20
CA SER A 178 -2.18 -6.31 -6.92
C SER A 178 -2.02 -7.16 -8.18
N VAL A 179 -0.95 -6.96 -8.95
CA VAL A 179 -0.72 -7.67 -10.22
C VAL A 179 -0.81 -9.19 -10.05
N PRO A 180 0.04 -9.85 -9.23
CA PRO A 180 -0.03 -11.31 -9.09
C PRO A 180 -1.38 -11.79 -8.54
N LEU A 181 -2.02 -11.03 -7.64
CA LEU A 181 -3.32 -11.41 -7.08
C LEU A 181 -4.47 -11.31 -8.08
N ILE A 182 -4.47 -10.33 -8.99
CA ILE A 182 -5.48 -10.21 -10.07
C ILE A 182 -5.36 -11.40 -11.02
N TYR A 183 -4.13 -11.74 -11.42
CA TYR A 183 -3.87 -12.89 -12.27
C TYR A 183 -4.23 -14.21 -11.58
N TYR A 184 -3.98 -14.31 -10.27
CA TYR A 184 -4.42 -15.47 -9.50
C TYR A 184 -5.95 -15.55 -9.39
N ALA A 185 -6.64 -14.45 -9.08
CA ALA A 185 -8.10 -14.40 -9.00
C ALA A 185 -8.78 -14.83 -10.31
N THR A 186 -8.26 -14.31 -11.43
CA THR A 186 -8.75 -14.68 -12.76
C THR A 186 -8.41 -16.12 -13.12
N TYR A 187 -7.20 -16.60 -12.83
CA TYR A 187 -6.82 -18.00 -13.01
C TYR A 187 -7.77 -18.95 -12.26
N VAL A 188 -7.99 -18.71 -10.98
CA VAL A 188 -8.87 -19.53 -10.13
C VAL A 188 -10.28 -19.55 -10.71
N THR A 189 -10.80 -18.39 -11.10
CA THR A 189 -12.15 -18.27 -11.66
C THR A 189 -12.27 -18.93 -13.02
N ILE A 190 -11.29 -18.80 -13.91
CA ILE A 190 -11.33 -19.37 -15.27
C ILE A 190 -11.11 -20.89 -15.25
N SER A 191 -10.26 -21.36 -14.34
CA SER A 191 -9.98 -22.80 -14.17
C SER A 191 -11.20 -23.62 -13.76
N SER A 192 -12.24 -22.99 -13.19
CA SER A 192 -13.51 -23.69 -12.91
C SER A 192 -14.40 -23.88 -14.14
N PHE A 193 -14.17 -23.14 -15.23
CA PHE A 193 -14.98 -23.23 -16.47
C PHE A 193 -14.30 -24.02 -17.59
N PHE A 194 -12.97 -24.08 -17.61
CA PHE A 194 -12.22 -24.73 -18.68
C PHE A 194 -11.31 -25.84 -18.16
N ASN A 195 -11.26 -26.96 -18.88
CA ASN A 195 -10.37 -28.09 -18.55
C ASN A 195 -9.04 -28.09 -19.32
N SER A 196 -8.89 -27.22 -20.33
CA SER A 196 -7.70 -27.15 -21.17
C SER A 196 -6.73 -26.10 -20.66
N PHE A 197 -5.49 -26.50 -20.35
CA PHE A 197 -4.42 -25.60 -19.89
C PHE A 197 -4.24 -24.38 -20.83
N LYS A 198 -4.25 -24.61 -22.15
CA LYS A 198 -4.12 -23.53 -23.14
C LYS A 198 -5.26 -22.51 -23.05
N LYS A 199 -6.51 -22.97 -22.89
CA LYS A 199 -7.67 -22.09 -22.72
C LYS A 199 -7.61 -21.32 -21.40
N ILE A 200 -7.22 -21.99 -20.31
CA ILE A 200 -7.06 -21.35 -19.00
C ILE A 200 -6.02 -20.24 -19.10
N PHE A 201 -4.82 -20.56 -19.59
CA PHE A 201 -3.72 -19.59 -19.70
C PHE A 201 -4.10 -18.36 -20.54
N ILE A 202 -4.63 -18.56 -21.75
CA ILE A 202 -5.00 -17.46 -22.66
C ILE A 202 -6.08 -16.58 -22.01
N ASN A 203 -7.14 -17.16 -21.46
CA ASN A 203 -8.20 -16.39 -20.84
C ASN A 203 -7.70 -15.67 -19.57
N THR A 204 -6.83 -16.30 -18.77
CA THR A 204 -6.21 -15.64 -17.60
C THR A 204 -5.39 -14.42 -18.01
N CYS A 205 -4.61 -14.50 -19.09
CA CYS A 205 -3.87 -13.35 -19.59
C CYS A 205 -4.81 -12.22 -20.07
N ILE A 206 -5.86 -12.55 -20.81
CA ILE A 206 -6.82 -11.58 -21.35
C ILE A 206 -7.58 -10.90 -20.21
N PHE A 207 -8.28 -11.67 -19.38
CA PHE A 207 -9.09 -11.12 -18.30
C PHE A 207 -8.23 -10.53 -17.18
N GLY A 208 -7.07 -11.11 -16.88
CA GLY A 208 -6.10 -10.55 -15.93
C GLY A 208 -5.62 -9.17 -16.35
N SER A 209 -5.26 -8.99 -17.62
CA SER A 209 -4.88 -7.68 -18.18
C SER A 209 -6.05 -6.69 -18.16
N LEU A 210 -7.25 -7.13 -18.53
CA LEU A 210 -8.46 -6.30 -18.50
C LEU A 210 -8.75 -5.79 -17.08
N PHE A 211 -8.79 -6.67 -16.09
CA PHE A 211 -9.06 -6.27 -14.71
C PHE A 211 -7.94 -5.43 -14.11
N LEU A 212 -6.67 -5.69 -14.48
CA LEU A 212 -5.56 -4.83 -14.10
C LEU A 212 -5.76 -3.40 -14.63
N GLY A 213 -6.12 -3.25 -15.91
CA GLY A 213 -6.43 -1.96 -16.51
C GLY A 213 -7.60 -1.26 -15.83
N LEU A 214 -8.70 -1.98 -15.57
CA LEU A 214 -9.89 -1.42 -14.91
C LEU A 214 -9.62 -0.98 -13.47
N ILE A 215 -8.91 -1.81 -12.69
CA ILE A 215 -8.53 -1.49 -11.31
C ILE A 215 -7.61 -0.27 -11.28
N PHE A 216 -6.63 -0.22 -12.18
CA PHE A 216 -5.70 0.90 -12.24
C PHE A 216 -6.39 2.19 -12.68
N TYR A 217 -7.25 2.12 -13.71
CA TYR A 217 -8.07 3.25 -14.14
C TYR A 217 -8.97 3.76 -13.01
N GLY A 218 -9.68 2.85 -12.33
CA GLY A 218 -10.53 3.21 -11.20
C GLY A 218 -9.75 3.83 -10.04
N LYS A 219 -8.55 3.32 -9.74
CA LYS A 219 -7.65 3.88 -8.74
C LYS A 219 -7.22 5.30 -9.10
N VAL A 220 -6.78 5.53 -10.34
CA VAL A 220 -6.40 6.87 -10.82
C VAL A 220 -7.58 7.83 -10.76
N ALA A 221 -8.77 7.39 -11.17
CA ALA A 221 -9.97 8.21 -11.05
C ALA A 221 -10.27 8.56 -9.58
N LEU A 222 -10.16 7.63 -8.64
CA LEU A 222 -10.39 7.91 -7.22
C LEU A 222 -9.32 8.81 -6.60
N ASP A 223 -8.08 8.75 -7.08
CA ASP A 223 -7.01 9.66 -6.64
C ASP A 223 -7.28 11.10 -7.10
N HIS A 224 -8.00 11.30 -8.20
CA HIS A 224 -8.29 12.63 -8.77
C HIS A 224 -9.64 13.24 -8.36
N TYR A 225 -10.57 12.45 -7.83
CA TYR A 225 -11.94 12.92 -7.55
C TYR A 225 -12.41 12.54 -6.15
N SER A 226 -13.04 13.47 -5.45
CA SER A 226 -13.59 13.24 -4.11
C SER A 226 -14.94 12.51 -4.17
N LEU A 227 -15.19 11.56 -3.26
CA LEU A 227 -16.51 10.91 -3.08
C LEU A 227 -17.31 11.52 -1.91
N PRO A 228 -18.65 11.68 -2.04
CA PRO A 228 -19.49 11.29 -3.18
C PRO A 228 -19.68 12.40 -4.24
N SER A 229 -19.15 13.60 -4.00
CA SER A 229 -19.43 14.79 -4.81
C SER A 229 -18.78 14.80 -6.20
N LEU A 230 -17.86 13.87 -6.47
CA LEU A 230 -17.07 13.74 -7.70
C LEU A 230 -16.40 15.05 -8.12
N LYS A 231 -16.01 15.88 -7.15
CA LYS A 231 -15.26 17.11 -7.40
C LYS A 231 -13.78 16.78 -7.63
N PRO A 232 -13.12 17.41 -8.62
CA PRO A 232 -11.68 17.28 -8.79
C PRO A 232 -10.94 17.70 -7.52
N LEU A 233 -10.00 16.86 -7.09
CA LEU A 233 -9.10 17.17 -5.99
C LEU A 233 -7.92 18.01 -6.51
N PRO A 234 -7.48 19.04 -5.78
CA PRO A 234 -6.25 19.74 -6.09
C PRO A 234 -5.07 18.75 -6.19
N SER A 235 -4.33 18.81 -7.29
CA SER A 235 -3.18 17.93 -7.54
C SER A 235 -1.97 18.35 -6.71
N SER A 236 -1.92 17.92 -5.45
CA SER A 236 -0.74 18.11 -4.60
C SER A 236 0.39 17.15 -4.97
N THR A 237 0.08 16.08 -5.69
CA THR A 237 1.05 15.11 -6.23
C THR A 237 2.01 15.76 -7.22
N ALA A 238 1.53 16.68 -8.06
CA ALA A 238 2.40 17.39 -9.00
C ALA A 238 3.46 18.23 -8.25
N THR A 239 3.03 18.97 -7.23
CA THR A 239 3.93 19.73 -6.35
C THR A 239 4.93 18.81 -5.65
N PHE A 240 4.48 17.68 -5.10
CA PHE A 240 5.36 16.70 -4.46
C PHE A 240 6.39 16.11 -5.43
N MET A 241 6.01 15.86 -6.68
CA MET A 241 6.94 15.39 -7.71
C MET A 241 7.99 16.45 -8.06
N GLN A 242 7.60 17.71 -8.21
CA GLN A 242 8.52 18.83 -8.45
C GLN A 242 9.52 18.98 -7.30
N LEU A 243 9.03 18.86 -6.08
CA LEU A 243 9.81 18.83 -4.86
C LEU A 243 10.89 17.73 -4.86
N VAL A 244 10.53 16.50 -5.27
CA VAL A 244 11.53 15.41 -5.45
C VAL A 244 12.53 15.74 -6.57
N ARG A 245 12.07 16.38 -7.65
CA ARG A 245 12.93 16.80 -8.76
C ARG A 245 13.96 17.85 -8.34
N VAL A 246 13.62 18.77 -7.42
CA VAL A 246 14.58 19.71 -6.83
C VAL A 246 15.75 18.96 -6.18
N LEU A 247 15.46 17.93 -5.38
CA LEU A 247 16.51 17.14 -4.72
C LEU A 247 17.37 16.36 -5.74
N ASP A 248 16.78 15.86 -6.82
CA ASP A 248 17.53 15.18 -7.88
C ASP A 248 18.48 16.14 -8.62
N ILE A 249 18.01 17.36 -8.96
CA ILE A 249 18.85 18.39 -9.59
C ILE A 249 19.95 18.86 -8.63
N ALA A 250 19.64 19.03 -7.34
CA ALA A 250 20.60 19.44 -6.33
C ALA A 250 21.71 18.40 -6.14
N GLY A 251 21.33 17.12 -5.99
CA GLY A 251 22.29 16.02 -5.90
C GLY A 251 23.16 15.93 -7.17
N ALA A 252 22.56 16.14 -8.34
CA ALA A 252 23.32 16.17 -9.59
C ALA A 252 24.27 17.37 -9.68
N SER A 253 23.86 18.55 -9.24
CA SER A 253 24.67 19.78 -9.21
C SER A 253 25.91 19.62 -8.32
N ILE A 254 25.77 18.97 -7.16
CA ILE A 254 26.89 18.66 -6.27
C ILE A 254 27.84 17.64 -6.91
N CYS A 255 27.29 16.63 -7.59
CA CYS A 255 28.06 15.61 -8.28
C CYS A 255 28.88 16.17 -9.46
N THR A 256 28.30 17.09 -10.25
CA THR A 256 28.98 17.72 -11.39
C THR A 256 29.88 18.89 -10.98
N GLY A 257 29.63 19.49 -9.82
CA GLY A 257 30.34 20.70 -9.39
C GLY A 257 29.90 21.96 -10.14
N GLU A 258 28.66 22.00 -10.63
CA GLU A 258 28.04 23.16 -11.29
C GLU A 258 26.56 23.30 -10.92
N ASN A 259 26.00 24.52 -10.93
CA ASN A 259 24.57 24.72 -10.67
C ASN A 259 23.73 24.30 -11.88
N LEU A 260 22.97 23.20 -11.75
CA LEU A 260 22.12 22.65 -12.80
C LEU A 260 20.65 23.14 -12.75
N PHE A 261 20.28 24.06 -11.86
CA PHE A 261 18.92 24.61 -11.80
C PHE A 261 18.59 25.58 -12.94
N GLY A 262 19.58 25.99 -13.73
CA GLY A 262 19.40 26.85 -14.90
C GLY A 262 18.63 28.13 -14.57
N GLY A 263 17.67 28.50 -15.43
CA GLY A 263 16.83 29.69 -15.26
C GLY A 263 15.85 29.61 -14.08
N THR A 264 15.65 28.44 -13.48
CA THR A 264 14.72 28.27 -12.34
C THR A 264 15.31 28.75 -11.02
N ALA A 265 16.65 28.73 -10.87
CA ALA A 265 17.36 29.31 -9.73
C ALA A 265 18.80 29.74 -10.11
N PRO A 266 18.98 30.75 -10.97
CA PRO A 266 20.29 31.12 -11.49
C PRO A 266 21.22 31.74 -10.44
N GLY A 267 20.64 32.37 -9.41
CA GLY A 267 21.39 32.98 -8.31
C GLY A 267 21.86 32.00 -7.23
N LEU A 268 21.53 30.72 -7.36
CA LEU A 268 21.85 29.71 -6.36
C LEU A 268 23.31 29.25 -6.54
N THR A 269 24.15 29.44 -5.52
CA THR A 269 25.54 28.99 -5.57
C THR A 269 25.67 27.52 -5.17
N LEU A 270 26.75 26.85 -5.60
CA LEU A 270 27.03 25.46 -5.19
C LEU A 270 27.17 25.30 -3.67
N ALA A 271 27.74 26.29 -3.00
CA ALA A 271 27.87 26.27 -1.54
C ALA A 271 26.49 26.31 -0.86
N GLU A 272 25.55 27.08 -1.41
CA GLU A 272 24.18 27.12 -0.91
C GLU A 272 23.41 25.83 -1.21
N ILE A 273 23.58 25.25 -2.40
CA ILE A 273 23.02 23.95 -2.77
C ILE A 273 23.52 22.89 -1.78
N SER A 274 24.83 22.79 -1.59
CA SER A 274 25.45 21.80 -0.71
C SER A 274 25.02 21.96 0.75
N LYS A 275 24.78 23.20 1.21
CA LYS A 275 24.34 23.47 2.58
C LYS A 275 22.86 23.14 2.78
N GLY A 276 22.03 23.36 1.77
CA GLY A 276 20.58 23.19 1.84
C GLY A 276 20.08 21.83 1.36
N TYR A 277 20.91 21.02 0.72
CA TYR A 277 20.55 19.69 0.22
C TYR A 277 20.84 18.59 1.24
N GLU A 278 19.81 17.81 1.54
CA GLU A 278 19.90 16.63 2.38
C GLU A 278 19.22 15.43 1.70
N PRO A 279 19.97 14.40 1.25
CA PRO A 279 19.43 13.28 0.48
C PRO A 279 18.44 12.40 1.25
N LYS A 280 18.46 12.46 2.59
CA LYS A 280 17.65 11.62 3.48
C LYS A 280 16.15 11.88 3.32
N HIS A 281 15.76 13.15 3.27
CA HIS A 281 14.35 13.53 3.27
C HIS A 281 14.15 14.97 2.84
N ILE A 282 13.02 15.22 2.19
CA ILE A 282 12.66 16.53 1.68
C ILE A 282 12.54 17.60 2.78
N ASN A 283 11.96 17.26 3.93
CA ASN A 283 11.83 18.18 5.07
C ASN A 283 13.17 18.71 5.59
N LEU A 284 14.28 17.99 5.35
CA LEU A 284 15.62 18.46 5.71
C LEU A 284 16.21 19.41 4.67
N SER A 285 15.63 19.45 3.48
CA SER A 285 16.06 20.28 2.37
C SER A 285 15.22 21.55 2.20
N GLN A 286 14.45 21.96 3.22
CA GLN A 286 13.50 23.06 3.09
C GLN A 286 14.18 24.38 2.71
N SER A 287 15.36 24.67 3.29
CA SER A 287 16.13 25.88 3.00
C SER A 287 16.56 26.03 1.52
N LEU A 288 16.71 24.89 0.82
CA LEU A 288 16.96 24.85 -0.61
C LEU A 288 15.64 24.98 -1.39
N ILE A 289 14.62 24.23 -0.99
CA ILE A 289 13.32 24.20 -1.66
C ILE A 289 12.68 25.59 -1.71
N ASP A 290 12.75 26.35 -0.62
CA ASP A 290 12.18 27.70 -0.54
C ASP A 290 12.84 28.70 -1.52
N ARG A 291 14.01 28.35 -2.07
CA ARG A 291 14.76 29.18 -3.03
C ARG A 291 14.56 28.75 -4.49
N VAL A 292 13.83 27.67 -4.74
CA VAL A 292 13.61 27.14 -6.09
C VAL A 292 12.14 27.30 -6.46
N ALA A 293 11.87 27.99 -7.57
CA ALA A 293 10.51 28.15 -8.06
C ALA A 293 9.95 26.81 -8.57
N LEU A 294 8.85 26.35 -7.97
CA LEU A 294 8.12 25.17 -8.43
C LEU A 294 7.28 25.56 -9.66
N SER A 295 7.79 25.27 -10.85
CA SER A 295 7.15 25.62 -12.12
C SER A 295 7.25 24.46 -13.14
N PRO A 296 6.43 24.45 -14.20
CA PRO A 296 6.58 23.47 -15.29
C PRO A 296 7.95 23.52 -15.98
N GLU A 297 8.71 24.60 -15.83
CA GLU A 297 10.08 24.71 -16.35
C GLU A 297 11.05 23.81 -15.58
N LEU A 298 10.85 23.66 -14.27
CA LEU A 298 11.62 22.75 -13.43
C LEU A 298 11.59 21.31 -13.97
N ASP A 299 10.45 20.89 -14.53
CA ASP A 299 10.29 19.55 -15.10
C ASP A 299 11.15 19.35 -16.35
N LYS A 300 11.29 20.40 -17.17
CA LYS A 300 12.15 20.41 -18.34
C LYS A 300 13.62 20.41 -17.93
N VAL A 301 13.98 21.23 -16.94
CA VAL A 301 15.34 21.26 -16.37
C VAL A 301 15.71 19.89 -15.81
N TRP A 302 14.85 19.30 -14.98
CA TRP A 302 15.07 17.97 -14.42
C TRP A 302 15.26 16.91 -15.51
N LEU A 303 14.42 16.92 -16.55
CA LEU A 303 14.53 15.97 -17.65
C LEU A 303 15.84 16.17 -18.43
N SER A 304 16.24 17.42 -18.68
CA SER A 304 17.51 17.72 -19.34
C SER A 304 18.69 17.19 -18.52
N VAL A 305 18.69 17.44 -17.20
CA VAL A 305 19.73 16.97 -16.29
C VAL A 305 19.75 15.44 -16.23
N ALA A 306 18.59 14.79 -16.25
CA ALA A 306 18.48 13.34 -16.26
C ALA A 306 19.12 12.71 -17.51
N VAL A 307 18.99 13.40 -18.65
CA VAL A 307 19.56 12.95 -19.93
C VAL A 307 21.05 13.28 -20.04
N SER A 308 21.48 14.48 -19.61
CA SER A 308 22.88 14.90 -19.74
C SER A 308 23.79 14.36 -18.64
N HIS A 309 23.27 14.14 -17.42
CA HIS A 309 24.05 13.66 -16.26
C HIS A 309 23.38 12.46 -15.56
N PRO A 310 23.11 11.34 -16.27
CA PRO A 310 22.36 10.20 -15.72
C PRO A 310 23.02 9.57 -14.49
N ILE A 311 24.36 9.51 -14.46
CA ILE A 311 25.13 8.97 -13.32
C ILE A 311 24.95 9.84 -12.08
N CYS A 312 24.96 11.16 -12.25
CA CYS A 312 24.82 12.11 -11.14
C CYS A 312 23.40 12.14 -10.58
N ILE A 313 22.36 12.03 -11.42
CA ILE A 313 20.97 11.82 -10.94
C ILE A 313 20.87 10.54 -10.11
N LEU A 314 21.49 9.46 -10.59
CA LEU A 314 21.42 8.17 -9.89
C LEU A 314 22.10 8.22 -8.53
N THR A 315 23.09 9.09 -8.36
CA THR A 315 23.82 9.27 -7.09
C THR A 315 22.87 9.66 -5.96
N ASN A 316 21.94 10.61 -6.15
CA ASN A 316 20.93 10.95 -5.15
C ASN A 316 20.08 9.72 -4.77
N LYS A 317 19.63 8.94 -5.76
CA LYS A 317 18.81 7.74 -5.53
C LYS A 317 19.59 6.65 -4.77
N ILE A 318 20.88 6.49 -5.08
CA ILE A 318 21.76 5.55 -4.36
C ILE A 318 21.96 6.01 -2.91
N LEU A 319 22.18 7.30 -2.67
CA LEU A 319 22.31 7.85 -1.31
C LEU A 319 21.04 7.61 -0.51
N LEU A 320 19.87 7.97 -1.04
CA LEU A 320 18.58 7.70 -0.41
C LEU A 320 18.40 6.21 -0.12
N THR A 321 18.73 5.34 -1.08
CA THR A 321 18.64 3.88 -0.91
C THR A 321 19.52 3.39 0.23
N LYS A 322 20.76 3.89 0.34
CA LYS A 322 21.66 3.55 1.45
C LYS A 322 21.04 3.90 2.80
N TYR A 323 20.42 5.07 2.93
CA TYR A 323 19.71 5.44 4.16
C TYR A 323 18.51 4.54 4.43
N MET A 324 17.71 4.22 3.41
CA MET A 324 16.51 3.38 3.57
C MET A 324 16.83 1.94 4.01
N ILE A 325 17.97 1.39 3.57
CA ILE A 325 18.41 0.03 3.94
C ILE A 325 19.35 0.01 5.14
N GLY A 326 19.66 1.16 5.76
CA GLY A 326 20.59 1.25 6.88
C GLY A 326 22.05 0.99 6.50
N ALA A 327 22.42 1.12 5.22
CA ALA A 327 23.79 1.01 4.73
C ALA A 327 24.56 2.35 4.77
N HIS A 328 24.07 3.33 5.54
CA HIS A 328 24.76 4.59 5.77
C HIS A 328 25.59 4.52 7.06
N GLN A 329 26.65 5.33 7.12
CA GLN A 329 27.38 5.57 8.37
C GLN A 329 26.76 6.78 9.07
N GLY A 330 26.48 6.68 10.38
CA GLY A 330 25.95 7.78 11.19
C GLY A 330 24.68 7.43 11.96
N THR A 331 24.03 8.44 12.53
CA THR A 331 22.79 8.27 13.29
C THR A 331 21.67 7.79 12.37
N GLN A 332 20.79 6.93 12.92
CA GLN A 332 19.59 6.51 12.21
C GLN A 332 18.71 7.74 11.98
N PHE A 333 18.27 7.93 10.73
CA PHE A 333 17.33 8.99 10.41
C PHE A 333 15.95 8.63 10.97
N SER A 334 15.54 9.33 12.03
CA SER A 334 14.18 9.26 12.57
C SER A 334 13.36 10.41 11.98
N ILE A 335 12.33 10.08 11.21
CA ILE A 335 11.41 11.06 10.58
C ILE A 335 10.65 11.89 11.64
N THR A 336 10.73 11.52 12.92
CA THR A 336 9.98 12.09 14.04
C THR A 336 10.67 13.25 14.76
N HIS A 337 11.75 13.83 14.22
CA HIS A 337 12.40 15.03 14.78
C HIS A 337 12.37 16.20 13.81
#